data_AF-A0A2J2HBG1-F1
#
_entry.id   AF-A0A2J2HBG1-F1
#
_cell.length_a   1.000
_cell.length_b   1.000
_cell.length_c   1.000
_cell.angle_alpha   90.00
_cell.angle_beta   90.00
_cell.angle_gamma   90.00
#
_symmetry.space_group_name_H-M   'P 1'
#
loop_
_entity.id
_entity.type
_entity.pdbx_description
1 polymer ?
#
loop_
_entity_poly.entity_id
_entity_poly.type
_entity_poly.pdbx_seq_one_letter_code
_entity_poly.pdbx_strand_id
1 'polypeptide(L)'
;MAVLSAQALYYAGHWLLGGREGKARAAEGFEKVVIAGVLFGLAMAVPHLLLLGVDAYLSLTGIGGSQAGALLSAVGDAQRFGDAMQAALDNASALYARYFHDAESSLTTFFWAVFGTGLTPWTQSWSMAIANVMSVAATVLGNVLVTAPIYAAAAALAKTWTAFLPVGAVLVTYERTRNLGAWLMAIGAVVPVVLALGAEVAYRTAPPVQMTWQNLIGDVGPVWDAVKAMVVLGLIGLTAAALAYAFSRIFDEVGAHFAVE
;
A
#
# COMPACT_ATOMS: atom_id res chain seq x y z
N MET A 1 -5.88 -20.22 -0.63
CA MET A 1 -6.55 -21.54 -0.74
C MET A 1 -5.61 -22.65 -1.23
N ALA A 2 -5.00 -22.55 -2.42
CA ALA A 2 -4.15 -23.60 -2.99
C ALA A 2 -3.03 -24.13 -2.05
N VAL A 3 -2.38 -23.23 -1.29
CA VAL A 3 -1.32 -23.60 -0.33
C VAL A 3 -1.88 -24.36 0.88
N LEU A 4 -3.00 -23.91 1.45
CA LEU A 4 -3.68 -24.60 2.57
C LEU A 4 -4.20 -25.98 2.14
N SER A 5 -4.77 -26.08 0.94
CA SER A 5 -5.20 -27.37 0.38
C SER A 5 -4.02 -28.29 0.06
N ALA A 6 -2.89 -27.76 -0.41
CA ALA A 6 -1.69 -28.56 -0.63
C ALA A 6 -1.12 -29.10 0.68
N GLN A 7 -1.12 -28.29 1.75
CA GLN A 7 -0.72 -28.74 3.09
C GLN A 7 -1.68 -29.81 3.63
N ALA A 8 -3.00 -29.62 3.45
CA ALA A 8 -4.00 -30.61 3.83
C ALA A 8 -3.81 -31.94 3.07
N LEU A 9 -3.53 -31.88 1.77
CA LEU A 9 -3.26 -33.07 0.95
C LEU A 9 -1.95 -33.76 1.33
N TYR A 10 -0.92 -33.00 1.71
CA TYR A 10 0.33 -33.55 2.20
C TYR A 10 0.13 -34.39 3.47
N TYR A 11 -0.62 -33.87 4.45
CA TYR A 11 -0.92 -34.60 5.67
C TYR A 11 -1.95 -35.73 5.47
N ALA A 12 -2.89 -35.59 4.54
CA ALA A 12 -3.76 -36.68 4.11
C ALA A 12 -2.96 -37.83 3.47
N GLY A 13 -1.90 -37.51 2.72
CA GLY A 13 -0.95 -38.48 2.18
C GLY A 13 -0.22 -39.26 3.30
N HIS A 14 0.28 -38.57 4.32
CA HIS A 14 0.87 -39.21 5.51
C HIS A 14 -0.13 -40.07 6.28
N TRP A 15 -1.41 -39.69 6.32
CA TRP A 15 -2.47 -40.47 6.99
C TRP A 15 -2.82 -41.76 6.23
N LEU A 16 -2.86 -41.69 4.89
CA LEU A 16 -3.22 -42.81 4.02
C LEU A 16 -2.07 -43.78 3.77
N LEU A 17 -0.84 -43.28 3.61
CA LEU A 17 0.34 -44.08 3.25
C LEU A 17 1.26 -44.37 4.44
N GLY A 18 1.15 -43.61 5.53
CA GLY A 18 1.98 -43.77 6.71
C GLY A 18 1.46 -44.86 7.66
N GLY A 19 2.38 -45.65 8.21
CA GLY A 19 2.09 -46.57 9.32
C GLY A 19 1.68 -45.84 10.61
N ARG A 20 1.87 -46.46 11.78
CA ARG A 20 1.50 -45.85 13.07
C ARG A 20 2.11 -44.47 13.31
N GLU A 21 3.38 -44.29 12.95
CA GLU A 21 4.09 -43.01 13.09
C GLU A 21 3.60 -41.95 12.09
N GLY A 22 3.22 -42.35 10.88
CA GLY A 22 2.69 -41.43 9.87
C GLY A 22 1.28 -40.93 10.23
N LYS A 23 0.46 -41.78 10.86
CA LYS A 23 -0.86 -41.37 11.37
C LYS A 23 -0.78 -40.39 12.54
N ALA A 24 0.20 -40.53 13.42
CA ALA A 24 0.45 -39.58 14.51
C ALA A 24 0.88 -38.20 13.95
N ARG A 25 1.87 -38.20 13.03
CA ARG A 25 2.31 -36.97 12.34
C ARG A 25 1.22 -36.32 11.49
N ALA A 26 0.33 -37.11 10.91
CA ALA A 26 -0.80 -36.59 10.17
C ALA A 26 -1.85 -35.94 11.08
N ALA A 27 -2.11 -36.49 12.27
CA ALA A 27 -3.04 -35.91 13.23
C ALA A 27 -2.57 -34.52 13.70
N GLU A 28 -1.29 -34.40 14.09
CA GLU A 28 -0.66 -33.10 14.41
C GLU A 28 -0.66 -32.15 13.19
N GLY A 29 -0.44 -32.68 12.00
CA GLY A 29 -0.48 -31.92 10.75
C GLY A 29 -1.86 -31.36 10.41
N PHE A 30 -2.93 -32.11 10.64
CA PHE A 30 -4.30 -31.63 10.43
C PHE A 30 -4.67 -30.51 11.40
N GLU A 31 -4.21 -30.57 12.65
CA GLU A 31 -4.39 -29.49 13.62
C GLU A 31 -3.71 -28.19 13.13
N LYS A 32 -2.47 -28.29 12.65
CA LYS A 32 -1.74 -27.15 12.06
C LYS A 32 -2.49 -26.58 10.84
N VAL A 33 -3.10 -27.41 10.00
CA VAL A 33 -3.91 -26.97 8.85
C VAL A 33 -5.17 -26.22 9.30
N VAL A 34 -5.86 -26.69 10.34
CA VAL A 34 -7.06 -26.03 10.88
C VAL A 34 -6.70 -24.66 11.47
N ILE A 35 -5.63 -24.60 12.27
CA ILE A 35 -5.12 -23.34 12.85
C ILE A 35 -4.73 -22.34 11.74
N ALA A 36 -3.97 -22.80 10.73
CA ALA A 36 -3.61 -21.97 9.59
C ALA A 36 -4.86 -21.49 8.82
N GLY A 37 -5.90 -22.32 8.71
CA GLY A 37 -7.18 -21.94 8.13
C GLY A 37 -7.88 -20.81 8.90
N VAL A 38 -7.90 -20.88 10.23
CA VAL A 38 -8.47 -19.83 11.09
C VAL A 38 -7.66 -18.53 10.98
N LEU A 39 -6.34 -18.61 11.05
CA LEU A 39 -5.44 -17.46 10.89
C LEU A 39 -5.60 -16.78 9.52
N PHE A 40 -5.71 -17.58 8.46
CA PHE A 40 -6.01 -17.08 7.13
C PHE A 40 -7.36 -16.37 7.07
N GLY A 41 -8.40 -16.93 7.69
CA GLY A 41 -9.73 -16.30 7.79
C GLY A 41 -9.69 -14.95 8.53
N LEU A 42 -8.96 -14.88 9.64
CA LEU A 42 -8.72 -13.63 10.38
C LEU A 42 -7.98 -12.61 9.52
N ALA A 43 -6.93 -13.03 8.82
CA ALA A 43 -6.17 -12.16 7.94
C ALA A 43 -7.00 -11.64 6.76
N MET A 44 -7.92 -12.45 6.24
CA MET A 44 -8.89 -12.02 5.23
C MET A 44 -9.91 -11.02 5.78
N ALA A 45 -10.25 -11.07 7.08
CA ALA A 45 -11.15 -10.10 7.69
C ALA A 45 -10.51 -8.71 7.89
N VAL A 46 -9.18 -8.62 8.00
CA VAL A 46 -8.46 -7.36 8.21
C VAL A 46 -8.73 -6.32 7.10
N PRO A 47 -8.59 -6.64 5.80
CA PRO A 47 -8.97 -5.74 4.71
C PRO A 47 -10.37 -5.16 4.85
N HIS A 48 -11.32 -5.99 5.28
CA HIS A 48 -12.72 -5.60 5.43
C HIS A 48 -12.91 -4.57 6.54
N LEU A 49 -12.29 -4.80 7.69
CA LEU A 49 -12.33 -3.86 8.81
C LEU A 49 -11.67 -2.53 8.45
N LEU A 50 -10.56 -2.57 7.70
CA LEU A 50 -9.89 -1.37 7.20
C LEU A 50 -10.80 -0.58 6.24
N LEU A 51 -11.43 -1.27 5.29
CA LEU A 51 -12.34 -0.64 4.33
C LEU A 51 -13.56 -0.02 5.04
N LEU A 52 -14.16 -0.73 6.00
CA LEU A 52 -15.27 -0.21 6.82
C LEU A 52 -14.85 1.05 7.59
N GLY A 53 -13.69 1.03 8.23
CA GLY A 53 -13.17 2.17 8.99
C GLY A 53 -12.95 3.40 8.09
N VAL A 54 -12.39 3.18 6.89
CA VAL A 54 -12.14 4.25 5.93
C VAL A 54 -13.43 4.80 5.34
N ASP A 55 -14.38 3.95 4.96
CA ASP A 55 -15.68 4.39 4.44
C ASP A 55 -16.47 5.20 5.47
N ALA A 56 -16.48 4.74 6.73
CA ALA A 56 -17.05 5.50 7.85
C ALA A 56 -16.39 6.87 7.99
N TYR A 57 -15.06 6.95 7.96
CA TYR A 57 -14.33 8.21 8.02
C TYR A 57 -14.62 9.15 6.84
N LEU A 58 -14.67 8.61 5.62
CA LEU A 58 -14.97 9.39 4.41
C LEU A 58 -16.41 9.91 4.42
N SER A 59 -17.36 9.13 4.96
CA SER A 59 -18.75 9.57 5.13
C SER A 59 -18.87 10.74 6.11
N LEU A 60 -18.08 10.75 7.19
CA LEU A 60 -18.06 11.82 8.19
C LEU A 60 -17.41 13.11 7.69
N THR A 61 -16.43 12.99 6.79
CA THR A 61 -15.71 14.15 6.23
C THR A 61 -16.39 14.74 5.00
N GLY A 62 -17.53 14.17 4.55
CA GLY A 62 -18.28 14.66 3.39
C GLY A 62 -17.58 14.41 2.05
N ILE A 63 -16.47 13.68 2.04
CA ILE A 63 -15.71 13.32 0.84
C ILE A 63 -16.36 12.07 0.22
N GLY A 64 -17.57 12.23 -0.34
CA GLY A 64 -18.38 11.13 -0.87
C GLY A 64 -17.82 10.46 -2.15
N GLY A 65 -18.28 9.23 -2.43
CA GLY A 65 -18.02 8.51 -3.69
C GLY A 65 -16.71 7.71 -3.73
N SER A 66 -16.39 6.99 -2.66
CA SER A 66 -15.07 6.38 -2.44
C SER A 66 -14.88 5.06 -3.19
N GLN A 67 -13.65 4.84 -3.66
CA GLN A 67 -13.13 3.53 -4.05
C GLN A 67 -13.29 2.53 -2.90
N ALA A 68 -13.27 3.00 -1.63
CA ALA A 68 -13.63 2.22 -0.44
C ALA A 68 -15.05 1.64 -0.48
N GLY A 69 -16.08 2.42 -0.84
CA GLY A 69 -17.46 1.96 -0.95
C GLY A 69 -17.66 0.94 -2.08
N ALA A 70 -16.97 1.14 -3.22
CA ALA A 70 -16.96 0.18 -4.31
C ALA A 70 -16.32 -1.16 -3.88
N LEU A 71 -15.19 -1.10 -3.18
CA LEU A 71 -14.52 -2.29 -2.62
C LEU A 71 -15.40 -2.98 -1.58
N LEU A 72 -16.06 -2.23 -0.69
CA LEU A 72 -17.02 -2.75 0.30
C LEU A 72 -18.20 -3.44 -0.35
N SER A 73 -18.74 -2.91 -1.45
CA SER A 73 -19.84 -3.54 -2.17
C SER A 73 -19.45 -4.87 -2.83
N ALA A 74 -18.15 -5.07 -3.07
CA ALA A 74 -17.60 -6.28 -3.68
C ALA A 74 -17.23 -7.38 -2.66
N VAL A 75 -17.16 -7.05 -1.36
CA VAL A 75 -16.77 -7.95 -0.25
C VAL A 75 -17.53 -9.27 -0.22
N GLY A 76 -18.82 -9.25 -0.58
CA GLY A 76 -19.67 -10.45 -0.51
C GLY A 76 -19.26 -11.57 -1.49
N ASP A 77 -18.41 -11.26 -2.46
CA ASP A 77 -17.90 -12.21 -3.45
C ASP A 77 -16.38 -12.07 -3.56
N ALA A 78 -15.66 -13.13 -3.15
CA ALA A 78 -14.20 -13.13 -3.12
C ALA A 78 -13.55 -12.86 -4.49
N GLN A 79 -14.19 -13.31 -5.59
CA GLN A 79 -13.68 -13.06 -6.93
C GLN A 79 -13.91 -11.61 -7.33
N ARG A 80 -15.12 -11.09 -7.10
CA ARG A 80 -15.46 -9.69 -7.35
C ARG A 80 -14.61 -8.73 -6.52
N PHE A 81 -14.32 -9.07 -5.27
CA PHE A 81 -13.43 -8.31 -4.41
C PHE A 81 -12.00 -8.32 -4.95
N GLY A 82 -11.50 -9.48 -5.38
CA GLY A 82 -10.19 -9.61 -6.01
C GLY A 82 -10.05 -8.73 -7.25
N ASP A 83 -11.03 -8.78 -8.16
CA ASP A 83 -11.04 -7.97 -9.38
C ASP A 83 -11.12 -6.47 -9.08
N ALA A 84 -11.99 -6.08 -8.13
CA ALA A 84 -12.12 -4.69 -7.71
C ALA A 84 -10.84 -4.16 -7.04
N MET A 85 -10.16 -4.97 -6.22
CA MET A 85 -8.89 -4.61 -5.60
C MET A 85 -7.77 -4.49 -6.64
N GLN A 86 -7.72 -5.37 -7.64
CA GLN A 86 -6.75 -5.25 -8.74
C GLN A 86 -6.97 -3.97 -9.54
N ALA A 87 -8.22 -3.65 -9.89
CA ALA A 87 -8.56 -2.41 -10.58
C ALA A 87 -8.20 -1.17 -9.75
N ALA A 88 -8.44 -1.21 -8.44
CA ALA A 88 -8.07 -0.14 -7.52
C ALA A 88 -6.54 0.06 -7.45
N LEU A 89 -5.77 -1.03 -7.38
CA LEU A 89 -4.31 -0.99 -7.41
C LEU A 89 -3.74 -0.52 -8.75
N ASP A 90 -4.38 -0.88 -9.86
CA ASP A 90 -4.04 -0.36 -11.20
C ASP A 90 -4.19 1.14 -11.24
N ASN A 91 -5.36 1.64 -10.81
CA ASN A 91 -5.61 3.08 -10.74
C ASN A 91 -4.63 3.78 -9.79
N ALA A 92 -4.37 3.20 -8.61
CA ALA A 92 -3.40 3.73 -7.66
C ALA A 92 -2.01 3.82 -8.26
N SER A 93 -1.54 2.79 -8.96
CA SER A 93 -0.23 2.80 -9.62
C SER A 93 -0.13 3.90 -10.68
N ALA A 94 -1.20 4.11 -11.46
CA ALA A 94 -1.26 5.17 -12.45
C ALA A 94 -1.29 6.57 -11.81
N LEU A 95 -2.02 6.73 -10.71
CA LEU A 95 -2.07 7.99 -9.96
C LEU A 95 -0.69 8.34 -9.37
N TYR A 96 -0.02 7.39 -8.70
CA TYR A 96 1.33 7.61 -8.19
C TYR A 96 2.33 7.92 -9.32
N ALA A 97 2.22 7.26 -10.47
CA ALA A 97 3.05 7.58 -11.64
C ALA A 97 2.79 9.00 -12.18
N ARG A 98 1.55 9.50 -12.11
CA ARG A 98 1.23 10.89 -12.48
C ARG A 98 1.91 11.89 -11.55
N TYR A 99 1.91 11.66 -10.23
CA TYR A 99 2.65 12.52 -9.30
C TYR A 99 4.14 12.60 -9.64
N PHE A 100 4.75 11.48 -10.05
CA PHE A 100 6.13 11.46 -10.50
C PHE A 100 6.32 12.30 -11.77
N HIS A 101 5.50 12.08 -12.80
CA HIS A 101 5.63 12.78 -14.08
C HIS A 101 5.38 14.28 -13.96
N ASP A 102 4.39 14.69 -13.16
CA ASP A 102 4.07 16.10 -12.95
C ASP A 102 5.16 16.80 -12.13
N ALA A 103 5.78 16.10 -11.17
CA ALA A 103 6.93 16.63 -10.44
C ALA A 103 8.17 16.78 -11.33
N GLU A 104 8.46 15.79 -12.19
CA GLU A 104 9.53 15.85 -13.18
C GLU A 104 9.33 17.01 -14.17
N SER A 105 8.11 17.12 -14.71
CA SER A 105 7.77 18.19 -15.66
C SER A 105 7.84 19.57 -15.01
N SER A 106 7.44 19.69 -13.75
CA SER A 106 7.56 20.93 -12.99
C SER A 106 9.04 21.32 -12.85
N LEU A 107 9.92 20.42 -12.38
CA LEU A 107 11.35 20.70 -12.22
C LEU A 107 12.05 21.06 -13.54
N THR A 108 11.70 20.39 -14.64
CA THR A 108 12.26 20.72 -15.96
C THR A 108 11.80 22.08 -16.45
N THR A 109 10.52 22.42 -16.26
CA THR A 109 9.97 23.75 -16.56
C THR A 109 10.69 24.83 -15.78
N PHE A 110 10.97 24.59 -14.50
CA PHE A 110 11.70 25.51 -13.66
C PHE A 110 13.16 25.71 -14.09
N PHE A 111 13.86 24.63 -14.43
CA PHE A 111 15.23 24.72 -14.93
C PHE A 111 15.31 25.63 -16.16
N TRP A 112 14.40 25.45 -17.11
CA TRP A 112 14.34 26.29 -18.30
C TRP A 112 13.91 27.73 -18.01
N ALA A 113 13.03 27.96 -17.03
CA ALA A 113 12.63 29.29 -16.61
C ALA A 113 13.80 30.08 -15.99
N VAL A 114 14.57 29.47 -15.09
CA VAL A 114 15.76 30.09 -14.49
C VAL A 114 16.81 30.36 -15.55
N PHE A 115 17.08 29.38 -16.43
CA PHE A 115 18.05 29.53 -17.51
C PHE A 115 17.64 30.64 -18.47
N GLY A 116 16.41 30.61 -18.99
CA GLY A 116 15.89 31.57 -19.97
C GLY A 116 15.85 33.01 -19.43
N THR A 117 15.48 33.19 -18.16
CA THR A 117 15.49 34.51 -17.51
C THR A 117 16.88 34.92 -16.99
N GLY A 118 17.83 34.00 -16.91
CA GLY A 118 19.21 34.28 -16.51
C GLY A 118 20.10 34.82 -17.63
N LEU A 119 19.69 34.67 -18.89
CA LEU A 119 20.51 35.03 -20.06
C LEU A 119 20.68 36.53 -20.28
N THR A 120 19.74 37.36 -19.80
CA THR A 120 19.80 38.81 -20.03
C THR A 120 19.87 39.61 -18.72
N PRO A 121 20.69 40.69 -18.65
CA PRO A 121 20.88 41.47 -17.42
C PRO A 121 19.59 42.06 -16.84
N TRP A 122 18.62 42.42 -17.69
CA TRP A 122 17.34 43.02 -17.25
C TRP A 122 16.32 41.99 -16.74
N THR A 123 16.54 40.69 -16.96
CA THR A 123 15.71 39.59 -16.41
C THR A 123 16.39 38.87 -15.23
N GLN A 124 17.60 39.27 -14.83
CA GLN A 124 18.34 38.61 -13.74
C GLN A 124 17.60 38.66 -12.39
N SER A 125 16.91 39.75 -12.08
CA SER A 125 16.10 39.84 -10.84
C SER A 125 14.96 38.83 -10.83
N TRP A 126 14.40 38.50 -12.00
CA TRP A 126 13.37 37.48 -12.17
C TRP A 126 13.99 36.08 -12.00
N SER A 127 15.18 35.85 -12.58
CA SER A 127 15.92 34.59 -12.41
C SER A 127 16.24 34.30 -10.94
N MET A 128 16.68 35.29 -10.17
CA MET A 128 16.93 35.17 -8.73
C MET A 128 15.63 34.89 -7.93
N ALA A 129 14.52 35.54 -8.27
CA ALA A 129 13.23 35.29 -7.63
C ALA A 129 12.74 33.86 -7.91
N ILE A 130 12.81 33.40 -9.16
CA ILE A 130 12.45 32.04 -9.56
C ILE A 130 13.37 31.02 -8.86
N ALA A 131 14.67 31.28 -8.78
CA ALA A 131 15.64 30.41 -8.11
C ALA A 131 15.34 30.23 -6.61
N ASN A 132 14.88 31.27 -5.92
CA ASN A 132 14.49 31.19 -4.51
C ASN A 132 13.23 30.33 -4.31
N VAL A 133 12.19 30.52 -5.12
CA VAL A 133 11.01 29.64 -5.02
C VAL A 133 11.37 28.20 -5.40
N MET A 134 12.29 28.06 -6.35
CA MET A 134 12.83 26.77 -6.76
C MET A 134 13.52 26.01 -5.64
N SER A 135 14.19 26.65 -4.68
CA SER A 135 14.84 25.90 -3.60
C SER A 135 13.81 25.17 -2.73
N VAL A 136 12.67 25.79 -2.48
CA VAL A 136 11.56 25.21 -1.71
C VAL A 136 10.83 24.17 -2.56
N ALA A 137 10.46 24.52 -3.79
CA ALA A 137 9.78 23.62 -4.70
C ALA A 137 10.63 22.38 -5.02
N ALA A 138 11.94 22.52 -5.20
CA ALA A 138 12.84 21.39 -5.48
C ALA A 138 12.95 20.42 -4.30
N THR A 139 12.90 20.92 -3.06
CA THR A 139 12.89 20.04 -1.88
C THR A 139 11.61 19.21 -1.84
N VAL A 140 10.47 19.85 -2.05
CA VAL A 140 9.15 19.20 -2.02
C VAL A 140 8.98 18.23 -3.19
N LEU A 141 9.21 18.70 -4.41
CA LEU A 141 9.13 17.89 -5.63
C LEU A 141 10.18 16.78 -5.63
N GLY A 142 11.37 17.01 -5.07
CA GLY A 142 12.39 15.98 -4.88
C GLY A 142 11.89 14.83 -3.99
N ASN A 143 11.22 15.13 -2.87
CA ASN A 143 10.60 14.10 -2.03
C ASN A 143 9.48 13.35 -2.76
N VAL A 144 8.65 14.05 -3.54
CA VAL A 144 7.61 13.42 -4.37
C VAL A 144 8.25 12.50 -5.43
N LEU A 145 9.33 12.94 -6.08
CA LEU A 145 10.06 12.15 -7.07
C LEU A 145 10.67 10.87 -6.50
N VAL A 146 11.02 10.84 -5.22
CA VAL A 146 11.52 9.62 -4.56
C VAL A 146 10.37 8.71 -4.13
N THR A 147 9.34 9.27 -3.49
CA THR A 147 8.27 8.49 -2.85
C THR A 147 7.21 7.98 -3.83
N ALA A 148 6.80 8.80 -4.79
CA ALA A 148 5.77 8.44 -5.76
C ALA A 148 6.11 7.18 -6.59
N PRO A 149 7.31 7.03 -7.20
CA PRO A 149 7.61 5.82 -7.97
C PRO A 149 7.72 4.57 -7.08
N ILE A 150 8.15 4.71 -5.82
CA ILE A 150 8.17 3.60 -4.85
C ILE A 150 6.74 3.11 -4.61
N TYR A 151 5.78 4.01 -4.41
CA TYR A 151 4.38 3.62 -4.21
C TYR A 151 3.70 3.14 -5.48
N ALA A 152 4.07 3.67 -6.66
CA ALA A 152 3.61 3.14 -7.94
C ALA A 152 4.07 1.69 -8.14
N ALA A 153 5.36 1.41 -7.90
CA ALA A 153 5.92 0.07 -7.96
C ALA A 153 5.31 -0.85 -6.90
N ALA A 154 5.17 -0.36 -5.67
CA ALA A 154 4.55 -1.12 -4.59
C ALA A 154 3.08 -1.48 -4.91
N ALA A 155 2.30 -0.56 -5.49
CA ALA A 155 0.91 -0.82 -5.90
C ALA A 155 0.83 -1.86 -7.02
N ALA A 156 1.74 -1.80 -7.99
CA ALA A 156 1.84 -2.80 -9.05
C ALA A 156 2.19 -4.19 -8.50
N LEU A 157 3.14 -4.26 -7.55
CA LEU A 157 3.54 -5.51 -6.90
C LEU A 157 2.47 -6.05 -5.94
N ALA A 158 1.75 -5.16 -5.24
CA ALA A 158 0.74 -5.50 -4.24
C ALA A 158 -0.39 -6.39 -4.77
N LYS A 159 -0.62 -6.40 -6.09
CA LYS A 159 -1.57 -7.30 -6.75
C LYS A 159 -1.31 -8.77 -6.43
N THR A 160 -0.04 -9.15 -6.24
CA THR A 160 0.35 -10.52 -5.93
C THR A 160 0.54 -10.78 -4.42
N TRP A 161 0.51 -9.73 -3.59
CA TRP A 161 0.81 -9.84 -2.16
C TRP A 161 -0.31 -10.54 -1.39
N THR A 162 -1.50 -10.68 -1.97
CA THR A 162 -2.56 -11.55 -1.44
C THR A 162 -2.12 -13.02 -1.35
N ALA A 163 -1.14 -13.45 -2.15
CA ALA A 163 -0.52 -14.77 -2.04
C ALA A 163 0.32 -14.95 -0.76
N PHE A 164 0.74 -13.85 -0.10
CA PHE A 164 1.44 -13.92 1.18
C PHE A 164 0.53 -14.32 2.33
N LEU A 165 -0.78 -14.07 2.25
CA LEU A 165 -1.73 -14.45 3.29
C LEU A 165 -1.74 -15.97 3.58
N PRO A 166 -1.96 -16.86 2.60
CA PRO A 166 -1.95 -18.29 2.88
C PRO A 166 -0.56 -18.82 3.21
N VAL A 167 0.52 -18.25 2.66
CA VAL A 167 1.90 -18.65 2.99
C VAL A 167 2.23 -18.26 4.43
N GLY A 168 1.91 -17.03 4.82
CA GLY A 168 2.13 -16.53 6.17
C GLY A 168 1.33 -17.31 7.21
N ALA A 169 0.08 -17.66 6.91
CA ALA A 169 -0.77 -18.45 7.80
C ALA A 169 -0.15 -19.82 8.12
N VAL A 170 0.46 -20.47 7.13
CA VAL A 170 1.18 -21.73 7.33
C VAL A 170 2.45 -21.51 8.15
N LEU A 171 3.24 -20.48 7.83
CA LEU A 171 4.51 -20.21 8.52
C LEU A 171 4.34 -19.81 9.99
N VAL A 172 3.20 -19.22 10.36
CA VAL A 172 2.88 -18.89 11.76
C VAL A 172 2.68 -20.14 12.63
N THR A 173 2.27 -21.27 12.04
CA THR A 173 2.10 -22.53 12.80
C THR A 173 3.41 -23.19 13.21
N TYR A 174 4.56 -22.69 12.73
CA TYR A 174 5.88 -23.19 13.10
C TYR A 174 6.66 -22.12 13.85
N GLU A 175 7.21 -22.46 15.02
CA GLU A 175 7.95 -21.51 15.87
C GLU A 175 9.09 -20.81 15.13
N ARG A 176 9.89 -21.57 14.37
CA ARG A 176 11.08 -21.04 13.69
C ARG A 176 10.75 -20.01 12.61
N THR A 177 9.57 -20.10 11.99
CA THR A 177 9.14 -19.20 10.90
C THR A 177 8.03 -18.24 11.31
N ARG A 178 7.65 -18.23 12.60
CA ARG A 178 6.48 -17.52 13.10
C ARG A 178 6.51 -16.03 12.79
N ASN A 179 7.61 -15.36 13.15
CA ASN A 179 7.74 -13.91 12.93
C ASN A 179 7.64 -13.54 11.45
N LEU A 180 8.22 -14.37 10.57
CA LEU A 180 8.16 -14.15 9.13
C LEU A 180 6.75 -14.41 8.59
N GLY A 181 6.06 -15.44 9.08
CA GLY A 181 4.67 -15.70 8.73
C GLY A 181 3.71 -14.58 9.16
N ALA A 182 3.89 -14.06 10.38
CA ALA A 182 3.10 -12.97 10.92
C ALA A 182 3.31 -11.67 10.11
N TRP A 183 4.55 -11.40 9.73
CA TRP A 183 4.90 -10.26 8.89
C TRP A 183 4.31 -10.37 7.47
N LEU A 184 4.38 -11.56 6.85
CA LEU A 184 3.80 -11.82 5.53
C LEU A 184 2.28 -11.69 5.53
N MET A 185 1.59 -12.17 6.57
CA MET A 185 0.14 -11.99 6.69
C MET A 185 -0.23 -10.52 6.87
N ALA A 186 0.49 -9.79 7.73
CA ALA A 186 0.23 -8.38 7.96
C ALA A 186 0.41 -7.55 6.68
N ILE A 187 1.49 -7.78 5.94
CA ILE A 187 1.75 -7.05 4.70
C ILE A 187 0.74 -7.40 3.62
N GLY A 188 0.43 -8.68 3.45
CA GLY A 188 -0.56 -9.13 2.45
C GLY A 188 -1.96 -8.60 2.71
N ALA A 189 -2.33 -8.38 3.98
CA ALA A 189 -3.65 -7.88 4.38
C ALA A 189 -3.75 -6.35 4.30
N VAL A 190 -2.72 -5.64 4.77
CA VAL A 190 -2.78 -4.20 5.01
C VAL A 190 -2.36 -3.41 3.78
N VAL A 191 -1.22 -3.75 3.19
CA VAL A 191 -0.56 -2.87 2.21
C VAL A 191 -1.38 -2.67 0.93
N PRO A 192 -2.01 -3.70 0.33
CA PRO A 192 -2.87 -3.50 -0.84
C PRO A 192 -3.98 -2.47 -0.60
N VAL A 193 -4.63 -2.55 0.56
CA VAL A 193 -5.75 -1.67 0.94
C VAL A 193 -5.26 -0.24 1.17
N VAL A 194 -4.15 -0.08 1.90
CA VAL A 194 -3.58 1.24 2.20
C VAL A 194 -3.08 1.93 0.93
N LEU A 195 -2.45 1.21 -0.01
CA LEU A 195 -1.97 1.79 -1.26
C LEU A 195 -3.10 2.22 -2.19
N ALA A 196 -4.15 1.40 -2.30
CA ALA A 196 -5.32 1.71 -3.11
C ALA A 196 -6.06 2.96 -2.58
N LEU A 197 -6.43 2.93 -1.30
CA LEU A 197 -7.15 4.03 -0.67
C LEU A 197 -6.29 5.28 -0.49
N GLY A 198 -5.00 5.08 -0.19
CA GLY A 198 -4.03 6.17 -0.08
C GLY A 198 -3.94 6.98 -1.36
N ALA A 199 -3.94 6.34 -2.53
CA ALA A 199 -3.90 7.04 -3.81
C ALA A 199 -5.15 7.89 -4.05
N GLU A 200 -6.33 7.38 -3.69
CA GLU A 200 -7.58 8.14 -3.78
C GLU A 200 -7.59 9.34 -2.83
N VAL A 201 -7.18 9.15 -1.57
CA VAL A 201 -7.08 10.23 -0.59
C VAL A 201 -6.07 11.28 -1.04
N ALA A 202 -4.91 10.86 -1.56
CA ALA A 202 -3.91 11.76 -2.14
C ALA A 202 -4.51 12.60 -3.27
N TYR A 203 -5.17 11.96 -4.23
CA TYR A 203 -5.76 12.66 -5.38
C TYR A 203 -6.81 13.69 -4.95
N ARG A 204 -7.64 13.38 -3.95
CA ARG A 204 -8.69 14.28 -3.47
C ARG A 204 -8.19 15.42 -2.60
N THR A 205 -7.16 15.19 -1.80
CA THR A 205 -6.62 16.17 -0.83
C THR A 205 -5.54 17.06 -1.44
N ALA A 206 -4.75 16.51 -2.36
CA ALA A 206 -3.61 17.15 -2.99
C ALA A 206 -3.52 16.67 -4.45
N PRO A 207 -4.39 17.16 -5.35
CA PRO A 207 -4.38 16.73 -6.73
C PRO A 207 -3.00 16.97 -7.35
N PRO A 208 -2.55 16.10 -8.28
CA PRO A 208 -1.29 16.30 -8.95
C PRO A 208 -1.40 17.56 -9.82
N VAL A 209 -0.49 18.52 -9.60
CA VAL A 209 -0.46 19.81 -10.29
C VAL A 209 0.87 19.98 -10.97
N GLN A 210 0.81 20.20 -12.28
CA GLN A 210 1.97 20.63 -13.06
C GLN A 210 2.19 22.13 -12.84
N MET A 211 3.34 22.50 -12.29
CA MET A 211 3.70 23.90 -12.10
C MET A 211 4.20 24.50 -13.41
N THR A 212 3.59 25.61 -13.84
CA THR A 212 4.08 26.41 -14.96
C THR A 212 4.82 27.64 -14.44
N TRP A 213 5.78 28.16 -15.21
CA TRP A 213 6.56 29.34 -14.81
C TRP A 213 5.70 30.59 -14.55
N GLN A 214 4.53 30.68 -15.18
CA GLN A 214 3.60 31.81 -15.05
C GLN A 214 2.91 31.82 -13.69
N ASN A 215 2.57 30.64 -13.16
CA ASN A 215 1.87 30.53 -11.89
C ASN A 215 2.74 31.00 -10.72
N LEU A 216 4.08 30.94 -10.85
CA LEU A 216 5.00 31.33 -9.77
C LEU A 216 5.21 32.82 -9.56
N ILE A 217 4.89 33.64 -10.55
CA ILE A 217 5.11 35.09 -10.47
C ILE A 217 3.92 35.77 -9.76
N GLY A 218 2.82 35.04 -9.50
CA GLY A 218 1.62 35.59 -8.86
C GLY A 218 0.78 34.65 -8.00
N ASP A 219 1.01 33.33 -8.01
CA ASP A 219 0.20 32.36 -7.28
C ASP A 219 1.06 31.29 -6.56
N VAL A 220 0.93 31.25 -5.23
CA VAL A 220 1.64 30.30 -4.35
C VAL A 220 0.87 28.98 -4.19
N GLY A 221 -0.38 28.92 -4.67
CA GLY A 221 -1.27 27.77 -4.58
C GLY A 221 -0.66 26.45 -5.07
N PRO A 222 -0.06 26.40 -6.28
CA PRO A 222 0.55 25.18 -6.79
C PRO A 222 1.68 24.63 -5.91
N VAL A 223 2.52 25.52 -5.35
CA VAL A 223 3.59 25.12 -4.42
C VAL A 223 3.00 24.53 -3.15
N TRP A 224 1.93 25.13 -2.64
CA TRP A 224 1.21 24.61 -1.48
C TRP A 224 0.57 23.24 -1.74
N ASP A 225 0.01 23.01 -2.92
CA ASP A 225 -0.55 21.71 -3.29
C ASP A 225 0.52 20.62 -3.42
N ALA A 226 1.71 20.96 -3.93
CA ALA A 226 2.85 20.04 -3.91
C ALA A 226 3.32 19.72 -2.48
N VAL A 227 3.30 20.69 -1.56
CA VAL A 227 3.60 20.45 -0.13
C VAL A 227 2.59 19.48 0.46
N LYS A 228 1.30 19.66 0.20
CA LYS A 228 0.27 18.70 0.63
C LYS A 228 0.53 17.31 0.05
N ALA A 229 0.86 17.21 -1.23
CA ALA A 229 1.15 15.92 -1.88
C ALA A 229 2.32 15.21 -1.19
N MET A 230 3.42 15.92 -0.92
CA MET A 230 4.56 15.38 -0.16
C MET A 230 4.14 14.85 1.21
N VAL A 231 3.36 15.62 1.97
CA VAL A 231 2.90 15.22 3.31
C VAL A 231 1.98 14.00 3.24
N VAL A 232 1.02 13.99 2.32
CA VAL A 232 0.07 12.88 2.18
C VAL A 232 0.77 11.60 1.73
N LEU A 233 1.68 11.68 0.76
CA LEU A 233 2.51 10.53 0.36
C LEU A 233 3.33 9.99 1.53
N GLY A 234 3.94 10.86 2.34
CA GLY A 234 4.64 10.46 3.56
C GLY A 234 3.72 9.77 4.58
N LEU A 235 2.50 10.28 4.77
CA LEU A 235 1.50 9.68 5.66
C LEU A 235 1.03 8.31 5.16
N ILE A 236 0.93 8.09 3.85
CA ILE A 236 0.60 6.77 3.27
C ILE A 236 1.69 5.75 3.64
N GLY A 237 2.97 6.12 3.51
CA GLY A 237 4.07 5.27 3.94
C GLY A 237 4.03 4.96 5.45
N LEU A 238 3.81 5.98 6.26
CA LEU A 238 3.73 5.85 7.72
C LEU A 238 2.58 4.94 8.14
N THR A 239 1.39 5.13 7.55
CA THR A 239 0.20 4.33 7.87
C THR A 239 0.36 2.87 7.44
N ALA A 240 0.92 2.62 6.25
CA ALA A 240 1.25 1.27 5.80
C ALA A 240 2.21 0.57 6.76
N ALA A 241 3.30 1.24 7.17
CA ALA A 241 4.28 0.68 8.09
C ALA A 241 3.71 0.44 9.49
N ALA A 242 2.99 1.41 10.06
CA ALA A 242 2.40 1.32 11.38
C ALA A 242 1.36 0.21 11.48
N LEU A 243 0.46 0.11 10.48
CA LEU A 243 -0.55 -0.94 10.43
C LEU A 243 0.07 -2.31 10.18
N ALA A 244 1.02 -2.42 9.23
CA ALA A 244 1.72 -3.68 9.00
C ALA A 244 2.45 -4.15 10.27
N TYR A 245 3.08 -3.25 11.01
CA TYR A 245 3.71 -3.58 12.29
C TYR A 245 2.68 -4.02 13.34
N ALA A 246 1.61 -3.26 13.56
CA ALA A 246 0.58 -3.59 14.53
C ALA A 246 -0.07 -4.96 14.25
N PHE A 247 -0.46 -5.22 12.99
CA PHE A 247 -1.01 -6.51 12.60
C PHE A 247 0.02 -7.64 12.68
N SER A 248 1.29 -7.38 12.37
CA SER A 248 2.34 -8.40 12.54
C SER A 248 2.47 -8.82 14.00
N ARG A 249 2.30 -7.88 14.95
CA ARG A 249 2.34 -8.19 16.37
C ARG A 249 1.14 -9.02 16.82
N ILE A 250 -0.06 -8.68 16.34
CA ILE A 250 -1.27 -9.46 16.61
C ILE A 250 -1.09 -10.89 16.11
N PHE A 251 -0.61 -11.08 14.88
CA PHE A 251 -0.39 -12.41 14.32
C PHE A 251 0.76 -13.17 14.99
N ASP A 252 1.80 -12.49 15.47
CA ASP A 252 2.89 -13.10 16.24
C ASP A 252 2.39 -13.59 17.61
N GLU A 253 1.58 -12.79 18.31
CA GLU A 253 1.00 -13.18 19.61
C GLU A 253 -0.01 -14.31 19.48
N VAL A 254 -0.91 -14.23 18.50
CA VAL A 254 -1.83 -15.34 18.19
C VAL A 254 -1.04 -16.58 17.78
N GLY A 255 -0.01 -16.41 16.96
CA GLY A 255 0.91 -17.47 16.58
C GLY A 255 1.62 -18.10 17.78
N ALA A 256 2.03 -17.32 18.78
CA ALA A 256 2.71 -17.84 19.96
C ALA A 256 1.82 -18.74 20.81
N HIS A 257 0.50 -18.51 20.80
CA HIS A 257 -0.46 -19.37 21.51
C HIS A 257 -0.78 -20.68 20.78
N PHE A 258 -0.55 -20.73 19.47
CA PHE A 258 -0.89 -21.89 18.62
C PHE A 258 0.32 -22.59 18.02
N ALA A 259 1.51 -22.01 18.14
CA ALA A 259 2.74 -22.65 17.67
C ALA A 259 3.03 -23.84 18.58
N VAL A 260 3.02 -25.01 17.97
CA VAL A 260 3.40 -26.29 18.60
C VAL A 260 4.75 -26.68 18.03
N GLU A 261 5.70 -27.05 18.91
CA GLU A 261 7.05 -27.54 18.55
C GLU A 261 7.04 -28.55 17.38
#